data_AF-A0A8T7D8L1-F1
#
_entry.id   AF-A0A8T7D8L1-F1
#
_cell.length_a   1.000
_cell.length_b   1.000
_cell.length_c   1.000
_cell.angle_alpha   90.00
_cell.angle_beta   90.00
_cell.angle_gamma   90.00
#
_symmetry.space_group_name_H-M   'P 1'
#
loop_
_entity.id
_entity.type
_entity.pdbx_description
1 polymer ?
#
loop_
_entity_poly.entity_id
_entity_poly.type
_entity_poly.pdbx_seq_one_letter_code
_entity_poly.pdbx_strand_id
1 'polypeptide(L)'
;MSATHLRGNDPLTPLLMGAQPTFRAPKRSHTHIEGFNNLVKYLVRLWRDGTLDDDDFGELVKMVSAVFIEAEISNRVENILDGAVDKQLFSIEKQLSKSYGELR
;
A
#
# COMPACT_ATOMS: atom_id res chain seq x y z
N MET A 1 -4.19 60.25 25.19
CA MET A 1 -3.15 59.70 26.07
C MET A 1 -2.90 58.25 25.66
N SER A 2 -1.62 57.95 25.44
CA SER A 2 -0.96 56.63 25.42
C SER A 2 -1.28 55.60 24.33
N ALA A 3 -0.23 55.36 23.54
CA ALA A 3 0.06 54.16 22.78
C ALA A 3 0.71 53.08 23.67
N THR A 4 0.46 51.81 23.38
CA THR A 4 1.35 50.67 23.62
C THR A 4 1.13 49.67 22.49
N HIS A 5 2.00 49.63 21.49
CA HIS A 5 3.21 48.81 21.37
C HIS A 5 2.96 47.39 20.82
N LEU A 6 3.42 47.22 19.58
CA LEU A 6 3.63 45.99 18.83
C LEU A 6 4.78 45.17 19.46
N ARG A 7 4.53 43.90 19.79
CA ARG A 7 5.53 42.82 19.95
C ARG A 7 4.73 41.52 20.04
N GLY A 8 4.49 40.81 18.95
CA GLY A 8 5.48 39.91 18.35
C GLY A 8 5.48 38.62 19.17
N ASN A 9 4.78 37.59 18.68
CA ASN A 9 5.00 36.15 18.88
C ASN A 9 3.76 35.37 18.40
N ASP A 10 3.68 35.10 17.10
CA ASP A 10 2.94 33.94 16.58
C ASP A 10 3.61 33.52 15.27
N PRO A 11 4.41 32.45 15.24
CA PRO A 11 4.90 31.90 14.00
C PRO A 11 3.83 30.98 13.40
N LEU A 12 3.92 30.83 12.08
CA LEU A 12 3.34 29.75 11.26
C LEU A 12 2.00 30.06 10.59
N THR A 13 2.06 30.94 9.58
CA THR A 13 1.22 30.74 8.40
C THR A 13 1.79 29.58 7.57
N PRO A 14 0.95 28.70 7.00
CA PRO A 14 1.28 27.33 6.64
C PRO A 14 1.43 27.20 5.12
N LEU A 15 2.63 27.36 4.60
CA LEU A 15 2.91 27.09 3.18
C LEU A 15 4.35 26.58 3.08
N LEU A 16 4.55 25.40 2.49
CA LEU A 16 5.84 24.69 2.31
C LEU A 16 6.32 23.76 3.44
N MET A 17 5.45 22.86 3.93
CA MET A 17 5.95 21.50 4.17
C MET A 17 5.27 20.60 3.15
N GLY A 18 6.08 20.04 2.25
CA GLY A 18 5.63 19.08 1.27
C GLY A 18 4.79 18.03 1.96
N ALA A 19 3.65 17.71 1.36
CA ALA A 19 2.97 16.46 1.64
C ALA A 19 3.98 15.35 1.31
N GLN A 20 4.80 14.99 2.28
CA GLN A 20 5.65 13.83 2.20
C GLN A 20 4.66 12.68 2.01
N PRO A 21 4.65 12.00 0.86
CA PRO A 21 3.80 10.84 0.70
C PRO A 21 4.33 9.87 1.75
N THR A 22 3.60 9.71 2.84
CA THR A 22 3.83 8.62 3.76
C THR A 22 3.45 7.37 2.97
N PHE A 23 4.42 6.83 2.24
CA PHE A 23 4.37 5.49 1.67
C PHE A 23 4.33 4.55 2.86
N ARG A 24 3.10 4.35 3.36
CA ARG A 24 2.80 3.20 4.18
C ARG A 24 2.92 2.03 3.24
N ALA A 25 4.07 1.35 3.28
CA ALA A 25 4.16 -0.01 2.76
C ALA A 25 2.87 -0.74 3.20
N PRO A 26 2.12 -1.39 2.30
CA PRO A 26 0.93 -2.11 2.70
C PRO A 26 1.39 -3.07 3.78
N LYS A 27 0.93 -2.86 5.02
CA LYS A 27 1.11 -3.85 6.08
C LYS A 27 0.48 -5.10 5.49
N ARG A 28 1.31 -6.07 5.07
CA ARG A 28 0.89 -7.39 4.60
C ARG A 28 -0.11 -7.90 5.61
N SER A 29 -1.38 -7.77 5.26
CA SER A 29 -2.45 -8.05 6.19
C SER A 29 -2.51 -9.57 6.26
N HIS A 30 -1.92 -10.18 7.29
CA HIS A 30 -2.11 -11.60 7.57
C HIS A 30 -3.59 -12.01 7.46
N THR A 31 -4.49 -11.04 7.67
CA THR A 31 -5.92 -11.04 7.42
C THR A 31 -6.36 -11.62 6.06
N HIS A 32 -5.69 -11.34 4.93
CA HIS A 32 -6.16 -11.85 3.63
C HIS A 32 -5.83 -13.34 3.44
N ILE A 33 -4.65 -13.77 3.90
CA ILE A 33 -4.25 -15.19 3.91
C ILE A 33 -5.15 -15.98 4.87
N GLU A 34 -5.42 -15.42 6.05
CA GLU A 34 -6.31 -16.03 7.03
C GLU A 34 -7.75 -16.13 6.52
N GLY A 35 -8.25 -15.09 5.86
CA GLY A 35 -9.56 -15.08 5.21
C GLY A 35 -9.69 -16.18 4.15
N PHE A 36 -8.69 -16.30 3.26
CA PHE A 36 -8.64 -17.38 2.27
C PHE A 36 -8.62 -18.76 2.93
N ASN A 37 -7.76 -18.98 3.92
CA ASN A 37 -7.66 -20.25 4.62
C ASN A 37 -8.97 -20.64 5.32
N ASN A 38 -9.65 -19.67 5.93
CA ASN A 38 -10.94 -19.91 6.57
C ASN A 38 -12.03 -20.26 5.54
N LEU A 39 -12.01 -19.61 4.38
CA LEU A 39 -12.94 -19.92 3.29
C LEU A 39 -12.72 -21.33 2.74
N VAL A 40 -11.47 -21.73 2.47
CA VAL A 40 -11.15 -23.09 2.00
C VAL A 40 -11.58 -24.14 3.03
N LYS A 41 -11.31 -23.91 4.32
CA LYS A 41 -11.78 -24.81 5.39
C LYS A 41 -13.30 -24.94 5.42
N TYR A 42 -14.02 -23.83 5.19
CA TYR A 42 -15.47 -23.84 5.14
C TYR A 42 -16.00 -24.64 3.94
N LEU A 43 -15.42 -24.47 2.75
CA LEU A 43 -15.77 -25.25 1.56
C LEU A 43 -15.53 -26.75 1.77
N VAL A 44 -14.39 -27.13 2.37
CA VAL A 44 -14.09 -28.52 2.71
C VAL A 44 -15.11 -29.09 3.70
N ARG A 45 -15.58 -28.29 4.66
CA ARG A 45 -16.62 -28.72 5.59
C ARG A 45 -17.94 -28.99 4.85
N LEU A 46 -18.37 -28.08 3.98
CA LEU A 46 -19.61 -28.26 3.22
C LEU A 46 -19.58 -29.48 2.29
N TRP A 47 -18.44 -29.76 1.66
CA TRP A 47 -18.26 -30.96 0.84
C TRP A 47 -18.32 -32.25 1.68
N ARG A 48 -17.66 -32.27 2.85
CA ARG A 48 -17.71 -33.42 3.77
C ARG A 48 -19.09 -33.69 4.34
N ASP A 49 -19.86 -32.63 4.59
CA ASP A 49 -21.23 -32.71 5.09
C ASP A 49 -22.23 -33.07 3.98
N GLY A 50 -21.76 -33.27 2.73
CA GLY A 50 -22.59 -33.59 1.56
C GLY A 50 -23.47 -32.43 1.08
N THR A 51 -23.20 -31.21 1.56
CA THR A 51 -23.92 -30.00 1.14
C THR A 51 -23.47 -29.53 -0.24
N LEU A 52 -22.19 -29.72 -0.56
CA LEU A 52 -21.64 -29.53 -1.89
C LEU A 52 -21.33 -30.89 -2.49
N ASP A 53 -21.69 -31.09 -3.75
CA ASP A 53 -21.15 -32.20 -4.52
C ASP A 53 -19.70 -31.91 -4.97
N ASP A 54 -19.09 -32.90 -5.61
CA ASP A 54 -17.68 -32.83 -6.02
C ASP A 54 -17.44 -31.76 -7.10
N ASP A 55 -18.40 -31.58 -8.00
CA ASP A 55 -18.32 -30.64 -9.11
C ASP A 55 -18.41 -29.20 -8.58
N ASP A 56 -19.42 -28.91 -7.74
CA ASP A 56 -19.63 -27.62 -7.11
C ASP A 56 -18.45 -27.24 -6.19
N PHE A 57 -17.97 -28.21 -5.39
CA PHE A 57 -16.78 -27.99 -4.55
C PHE A 57 -15.56 -27.65 -5.41
N GLY A 58 -15.33 -28.41 -6.48
CA GLY A 58 -14.22 -28.20 -7.41
C GLY A 58 -14.25 -26.81 -8.05
N GLU A 59 -15.40 -26.38 -8.55
CA GLU A 59 -15.56 -25.06 -9.16
C GLU A 59 -15.36 -23.91 -8.15
N LEU A 60 -15.91 -24.04 -6.94
CA LEU A 60 -15.71 -23.04 -5.88
C LEU A 60 -14.24 -22.92 -5.46
N VAL A 61 -13.53 -24.04 -5.32
CA VAL A 61 -12.10 -24.02 -5.00
C VAL A 61 -11.28 -23.37 -6.11
N LYS A 62 -11.57 -23.67 -7.38
CA LYS A 62 -10.90 -23.02 -8.52
C LYS A 62 -11.12 -21.51 -8.51
N MET A 63 -12.37 -21.08 -8.34
CA MET A 63 -12.74 -19.66 -8.34
C MET A 63 -12.06 -18.89 -7.21
N VAL A 64 -12.15 -19.40 -5.98
CA VAL A 64 -11.55 -18.75 -4.81
C VAL A 64 -10.02 -18.71 -4.93
N SER A 65 -9.40 -19.77 -5.47
CA SER A 65 -7.96 -19.79 -5.72
C SER A 65 -7.52 -18.78 -6.78
N ALA A 66 -8.29 -18.66 -7.87
CA ALA A 66 -8.01 -17.70 -8.94
C ALA A 66 -8.02 -16.26 -8.41
N VAL A 67 -9.08 -15.88 -7.68
CA VAL A 67 -9.21 -14.54 -7.08
C VAL A 67 -8.07 -14.26 -6.09
N PHE A 68 -7.70 -15.24 -5.27
CA PHE A 68 -6.61 -15.08 -4.31
C PHE A 68 -5.25 -14.88 -5.00
N ILE A 69 -4.94 -15.69 -6.01
CA ILE A 69 -3.70 -15.60 -6.77
C ILE A 69 -3.63 -14.28 -7.53
N GLU A 70 -4.72 -13.85 -8.16
CA GLU A 70 -4.79 -12.57 -8.88
C GLU A 70 -4.48 -11.39 -7.95
N ALA A 71 -5.08 -11.37 -6.76
CA ALA A 71 -4.82 -10.33 -5.77
C ALA A 71 -3.35 -10.33 -5.31
N GLU A 72 -2.77 -11.50 -5.03
CA GLU A 72 -1.39 -11.61 -4.57
C GLU A 72 -0.38 -11.21 -5.65
N ILE A 73 -0.62 -11.61 -6.90
CA ILE A 73 0.21 -11.20 -8.04
C ILE A 73 0.12 -9.69 -8.24
N SER A 74 -1.10 -9.13 -8.26
CA SER A 74 -1.32 -7.69 -8.46
C SER A 74 -0.60 -6.87 -7.39
N ASN A 75 -0.77 -7.23 -6.12
CA ASN A 75 -0.07 -6.61 -5.00
C ASN A 75 1.45 -6.74 -5.13
N ARG A 76 1.97 -7.90 -5.53
CA ARG A 76 3.41 -8.09 -5.72
C ARG A 76 3.96 -7.22 -6.86
N VAL A 77 3.22 -7.12 -7.96
CA VAL A 77 3.59 -6.27 -9.10
C VAL A 77 3.59 -4.81 -8.69
N GLU A 78 2.55 -4.33 -8.03
CA GLU A 78 2.44 -2.96 -7.51
C GLU A 78 3.63 -2.60 -6.61
N ASN A 79 3.96 -3.45 -5.63
CA ASN A 79 5.10 -3.24 -4.75
C ASN A 79 6.46 -3.20 -5.49
N ILE A 80 6.63 -4.00 -6.55
CA ILE A 80 7.85 -3.99 -7.36
C ILE A 80 7.93 -2.69 -8.17
N LEU A 81 6.81 -2.25 -8.75
CA LEU A 81 6.74 -1.04 -9.55
C LEU A 81 6.98 0.20 -8.69
N ASP A 82 6.32 0.31 -7.53
CA ASP A 82 6.52 1.40 -6.58
C ASP A 82 7.98 1.49 -6.15
N GLY A 83 8.58 0.37 -5.77
CA GLY A 83 10.00 0.33 -5.39
C GLY A 83 10.96 0.66 -6.54
N ALA A 84 10.58 0.42 -7.79
CA ALA A 84 11.38 0.80 -8.95
C ALA A 84 11.25 2.29 -9.25
N VAL A 85 10.04 2.85 -9.15
CA VAL A 85 9.76 4.28 -9.30
C VAL A 85 10.50 5.09 -8.24
N ASP A 86 10.43 4.68 -6.97
CA ASP A 86 11.12 5.34 -5.86
C ASP A 86 12.64 5.41 -6.07
N LYS A 87 13.24 4.31 -6.55
CA LYS A 87 14.67 4.26 -6.87
C LYS A 87 15.07 5.20 -8.01
N GLN A 88 14.23 5.28 -9.05
CA GLN A 88 14.47 6.21 -10.15
C GLN A 88 14.34 7.66 -9.68
N LEU A 89 13.29 7.99 -8.93
CA LEU A 89 13.07 9.33 -8.41
C LEU A 89 14.25 9.79 -7.55
N PHE A 90 14.70 8.94 -6.62
CA PHE A 90 15.87 9.22 -5.79
C PHE A 90 17.15 9.42 -6.61
N SER A 91 17.34 8.64 -7.68
CA SER A 91 18.49 8.79 -8.57
C SER A 91 18.48 10.13 -9.32
N ILE A 92 17.30 10.56 -9.78
CA ILE A 92 17.11 11.85 -10.46
C ILE A 92 17.38 13.01 -9.49
N GLU A 93 16.81 12.97 -8.29
CA GLU A 93 17.03 13.99 -7.25
C GLU A 93 18.53 14.14 -6.91
N LYS A 94 19.23 13.02 -6.78
CA LYS A 94 20.68 13.01 -6.55
C LYS A 94 21.46 13.64 -7.71
N GLN A 95 21.09 13.34 -8.96
CA GLN A 95 21.72 13.91 -10.15
C GLN A 95 21.48 15.42 -10.24
N LEU A 96 20.26 15.87 -9.99
CA LEU A 96 19.91 17.29 -9.96
C LEU A 96 20.70 18.02 -8.86
N SER A 97 20.73 17.49 -7.64
CA SER A 97 21.49 18.07 -6.54
C SER A 97 22.98 18.18 -6.86
N LYS A 98 23.57 17.20 -7.55
CA LYS A 98 24.96 17.25 -8.00
C LYS A 98 25.18 18.37 -9.03
N SER A 99 24.31 18.45 -10.03
CA SER A 99 24.39 19.47 -11.09
C SER A 99 24.29 20.89 -10.53
N TYR A 100 23.40 21.16 -9.57
CA TYR A 100 23.27 22.47 -8.94
C TYR A 100 24.42 22.80 -7.99
N GLY A 101 25.09 21.80 -7.41
CA GLY A 101 26.27 21.99 -6.55
C GLY A 101 27.54 22.34 -7.33
N GLU A 102 27.67 21.89 -8.58
CA GLU A 102 28.83 22.16 -9.45
C GLU A 102 28.76 23.53 -10.18
N LEU A 103 27.59 24.20 -10.16
CA LEU A 103 27.35 25.51 -10.79
C LEU A 103 27.68 26.70 -9.86
N ARG A 104 28.28 26.47 -8.70
CA ARG A 104 28.61 27.47 -7.68
C ARG A 104 30.10 27.50 -7.37
#